data_AF-A0A1B7P8J3-F1
#
_entry.id   AF-A0A1B7P8J3-F1
#
_cell.length_a   1.000
_cell.length_b   1.000
_cell.length_c   1.000
_cell.angle_alpha   90.00
_cell.angle_beta   90.00
_cell.angle_gamma   90.00
#
_symmetry.space_group_name_H-M   'P 1'
#
loop_
_entity.id
_entity.type
_entity.pdbx_description
1 polymer ?
#
loop_
_entity_poly.entity_id
_entity_poly.type
_entity_poly.pdbx_seq_one_letter_code
_entity_poly.pdbx_strand_id
1 'polypeptide(L)'
;MSAPSPPPPSSGTTTPPSVFPTTTNSPTTNHISAFSSSSVSAPAPTAPKNASAPKTITTTTTTTTPPFKFPATYSFPPFFTLQPNTTTRLAQFQKWSALIQAWCRHHRIYRLSLIDAIDSPLFHNSELRKRLSLADARTVVDWMVRGEGGGRRAEWVGAESGGKAVAWIWWRTPEEWAGVLADWVEETAQKNTVLTFYELMEGEVTVSQEFHGMDPDVLAKSLNVLVKRGKAQVFGSEDSQGVKFF
;
A
#
# COMPACT_ATOMS: atom_id res chain seq x y z
N MET A 1 15.36 -16.52 -73.17
CA MET A 1 14.98 -17.94 -73.35
C MET A 1 14.48 -18.45 -72.01
N SER A 2 13.23 -18.90 -72.01
CA SER A 2 12.55 -19.87 -71.13
C SER A 2 12.63 -19.73 -69.59
N ALA A 3 11.45 -19.42 -69.04
CA ALA A 3 10.92 -19.57 -67.68
C ALA A 3 10.89 -21.07 -67.23
N PRO A 4 10.26 -21.51 -66.09
CA PRO A 4 9.34 -20.79 -65.17
C PRO A 4 9.40 -21.14 -63.65
N SER A 5 8.69 -20.34 -62.83
CA SER A 5 8.18 -20.72 -61.50
C SER A 5 6.95 -21.64 -61.61
N PRO A 6 6.66 -22.49 -60.60
CA PRO A 6 5.34 -22.47 -59.93
C PRO A 6 5.42 -22.93 -58.43
N PRO A 7 4.31 -23.26 -57.72
CA PRO A 7 3.42 -22.40 -56.94
C PRO A 7 3.36 -22.76 -55.42
N PRO A 8 2.57 -22.08 -54.56
CA PRO A 8 2.43 -22.42 -53.13
C PRO A 8 1.26 -23.40 -52.88
N PRO A 9 1.21 -24.07 -51.72
CA PRO A 9 -0.04 -24.63 -51.20
C PRO A 9 -0.60 -23.85 -50.00
N SER A 10 -1.92 -23.67 -50.05
CA SER A 10 -2.79 -22.98 -49.10
C SER A 10 -3.30 -23.87 -47.95
N SER A 11 -3.78 -23.18 -46.90
CA SER A 11 -4.93 -23.53 -46.05
C SER A 11 -4.90 -24.81 -45.20
N GLY A 12 -4.83 -24.62 -43.89
CA GLY A 12 -5.24 -25.60 -42.88
C GLY A 12 -5.97 -24.93 -41.71
N THR A 13 -7.24 -24.58 -41.93
CA THR A 13 -8.19 -24.22 -40.86
C THR A 13 -8.64 -25.49 -40.13
N THR A 14 -8.45 -25.54 -38.81
CA THR A 14 -9.08 -26.55 -37.94
C THR A 14 -9.52 -25.92 -36.61
N THR A 15 -10.80 -25.54 -36.54
CA THR A 15 -11.61 -25.56 -35.31
C THR A 15 -12.02 -27.00 -34.99
N PRO A 16 -12.19 -27.37 -33.71
CA PRO A 16 -13.55 -27.69 -33.22
C PRO A 16 -13.72 -27.37 -31.70
N PRO A 17 -14.76 -27.84 -30.98
CA PRO A 17 -16.03 -27.17 -30.81
C PRO A 17 -16.35 -26.77 -29.34
N SER A 18 -17.36 -25.90 -29.23
CA SER A 18 -18.06 -25.50 -28.02
C SER A 18 -18.87 -26.66 -27.41
N VAL A 19 -18.81 -26.84 -26.08
CA VAL A 19 -19.80 -27.62 -25.32
C VAL A 19 -20.00 -27.00 -23.93
N PHE A 20 -21.13 -26.30 -23.74
CA PHE A 20 -21.78 -26.14 -22.44
C PHE A 20 -22.53 -27.44 -22.11
N PRO A 21 -22.77 -27.74 -20.82
CA PRO A 21 -24.17 -27.65 -20.41
C PRO A 21 -24.40 -27.04 -19.02
N THR A 22 -25.51 -26.31 -18.96
CA THR A 22 -26.28 -25.83 -17.81
C THR A 22 -27.07 -26.97 -17.18
N THR A 23 -27.14 -27.06 -15.84
CA THR A 23 -28.31 -27.57 -15.07
C THR A 23 -28.02 -27.25 -13.59
N THR A 24 -28.68 -26.28 -12.94
CA THR A 24 -30.06 -26.30 -12.41
C THR A 24 -30.35 -27.55 -11.59
N ASN A 25 -30.44 -27.40 -10.26
CA ASN A 25 -31.47 -28.03 -9.41
C ASN A 25 -31.32 -27.61 -7.92
N SER A 26 -32.25 -26.77 -7.48
CA SER A 26 -32.92 -26.79 -6.16
C SER A 26 -34.41 -26.91 -6.50
N PRO A 27 -35.32 -27.49 -5.69
CA PRO A 27 -35.49 -27.25 -4.25
C PRO A 27 -35.94 -28.51 -3.46
N THR A 28 -36.27 -28.37 -2.17
CA THR A 28 -37.38 -28.99 -1.40
C THR A 28 -37.07 -28.77 0.10
N THR A 29 -37.58 -27.71 0.73
CA THR A 29 -38.78 -27.70 1.60
C THR A 29 -38.84 -28.87 2.58
N ASN A 30 -38.61 -28.58 3.87
CA ASN A 30 -39.23 -29.35 4.95
C ASN A 30 -39.69 -28.38 6.05
N HIS A 31 -40.96 -28.54 6.39
CA HIS A 31 -41.80 -27.70 7.23
C HIS A 31 -42.23 -28.54 8.42
N ILE A 32 -41.90 -28.16 9.66
CA ILE A 32 -42.58 -28.68 10.85
C ILE A 32 -42.70 -27.57 11.92
N SER A 33 -43.95 -27.14 12.10
CA SER A 33 -44.70 -26.69 13.29
C SER A 33 -43.92 -26.26 14.55
N ALA A 34 -44.04 -25.02 15.03
CA ALA A 34 -45.18 -24.41 15.76
C ALA A 34 -45.38 -24.96 17.19
N PHE A 35 -44.97 -24.15 18.17
CA PHE A 35 -45.61 -24.09 19.50
C PHE A 35 -45.74 -22.64 19.93
N SER A 36 -46.99 -22.23 20.12
CA SER A 36 -47.43 -20.97 20.71
C SER A 36 -47.29 -21.01 22.23
N SER A 37 -47.12 -19.86 22.88
CA SER A 37 -47.78 -19.55 24.16
C SER A 37 -47.85 -18.05 24.43
N SER A 38 -48.98 -17.69 25.03
CA SER A 38 -49.66 -16.40 25.09
C SER A 38 -49.09 -15.36 26.06
N SER A 39 -49.44 -14.11 25.77
CA SER A 39 -49.39 -12.87 26.57
C SER A 39 -50.35 -12.82 27.77
N VAL A 40 -50.09 -11.95 28.78
CA VAL A 40 -51.08 -10.98 29.37
C VAL A 40 -50.46 -9.95 30.36
N SER A 41 -50.80 -8.66 30.13
CA SER A 41 -51.13 -7.48 30.98
C SER A 41 -50.33 -7.06 32.24
N ALA A 42 -49.71 -5.85 32.31
CA ALA A 42 -50.20 -4.48 32.69
C ALA A 42 -50.09 -4.18 34.22
N PRO A 43 -50.09 -2.91 34.77
CA PRO A 43 -50.32 -1.58 34.20
C PRO A 43 -49.33 -0.43 34.65
N ALA A 44 -49.60 0.80 34.20
CA ALA A 44 -48.89 2.08 34.48
C ALA A 44 -49.21 2.70 35.88
N PRO A 45 -48.47 3.74 36.34
CA PRO A 45 -49.04 5.10 36.31
C PRO A 45 -48.08 6.32 36.21
N THR A 46 -48.65 7.45 35.77
CA THR A 46 -48.41 8.89 36.12
C THR A 46 -47.14 9.67 35.71
N ALA A 47 -47.38 10.82 35.04
CA ALA A 47 -46.46 11.94 34.75
C ALA A 47 -46.40 12.94 35.95
N PRO A 48 -45.44 13.91 36.05
CA PRO A 48 -45.46 15.14 35.24
C PRO A 48 -44.08 15.75 34.86
N LYS A 49 -44.15 16.80 34.02
CA LYS A 49 -43.09 17.68 33.48
C LYS A 49 -42.21 18.34 34.56
N ASN A 50 -40.87 18.43 34.38
CA ASN A 50 -40.10 19.69 34.39
C ASN A 50 -38.58 19.52 34.09
N ALA A 51 -38.03 20.52 33.40
CA ALA A 51 -36.67 21.08 33.50
C ALA A 51 -35.39 20.30 33.10
N SER A 52 -34.66 20.96 32.20
CA SER A 52 -33.20 21.12 32.11
C SER A 52 -32.35 19.97 31.58
N ALA A 53 -31.94 20.15 30.33
CA ALA A 53 -30.80 19.49 29.70
C ALA A 53 -29.49 19.80 30.44
N PRO A 54 -28.63 18.79 30.63
CA PRO A 54 -27.19 18.97 30.60
C PRO A 54 -26.68 18.50 29.23
N LYS A 55 -25.99 19.39 28.52
CA LYS A 55 -25.13 19.03 27.39
C LYS A 55 -24.10 18.01 27.88
N THR A 56 -24.31 16.72 27.59
CA THR A 56 -23.26 15.72 27.67
C THR A 56 -22.30 15.99 26.52
N ILE A 57 -21.21 16.68 26.83
CA ILE A 57 -20.04 16.78 25.98
C ILE A 57 -19.44 15.36 25.95
N THR A 58 -19.71 14.63 24.88
CA THR A 58 -19.00 13.39 24.58
C THR A 58 -17.57 13.76 24.22
N THR A 59 -16.70 13.78 25.22
CA THR A 59 -15.25 13.89 25.03
C THR A 59 -14.73 12.57 24.46
N THR A 60 -14.85 12.38 23.14
CA THR A 60 -14.09 11.36 22.42
C THR A 60 -12.63 11.79 22.39
N THR A 61 -11.83 11.25 23.31
CA THR A 61 -10.37 11.25 23.21
C THR A 61 -9.95 10.28 22.11
N THR A 62 -9.88 10.77 20.87
CA THR A 62 -9.18 10.09 19.77
C THR A 62 -7.77 10.65 19.69
N THR A 63 -6.76 9.80 19.93
CA THR A 63 -5.36 10.05 19.55
C THR A 63 -5.31 10.23 18.04
N THR A 64 -5.49 11.48 17.58
CA THR A 64 -5.73 11.82 16.19
C THR A 64 -4.41 12.22 15.57
N THR A 65 -3.77 11.30 14.84
CA THR A 65 -2.71 11.65 13.87
C THR A 65 -3.25 12.81 13.03
N PRO A 66 -2.53 13.94 12.92
CA PRO A 66 -3.02 15.11 12.20
C PRO A 66 -3.39 14.71 10.77
N PRO A 67 -4.40 15.35 10.15
CA PRO A 67 -4.76 15.04 8.78
C PRO A 67 -3.62 15.37 7.82
N PHE A 68 -3.47 14.56 6.76
CA PHE A 68 -2.46 14.79 5.73
C PHE A 68 -2.71 16.12 5.01
N LYS A 69 -1.66 16.93 4.87
CA LYS A 69 -1.71 18.21 4.14
C LYS A 69 -1.25 18.02 2.70
N PHE A 70 -2.16 18.18 1.75
CA PHE A 70 -1.84 18.13 0.33
C PHE A 70 -1.04 19.37 -0.12
N PRO A 71 -0.09 19.22 -1.06
CA PRO A 71 0.64 20.34 -1.63
C PRO A 71 -0.27 21.20 -2.52
N ALA A 72 0.06 22.48 -2.70
CA ALA A 72 -0.71 23.39 -3.55
C ALA A 72 -0.88 22.89 -5.00
N THR A 73 0.06 22.09 -5.51
CA THR A 73 -0.02 21.46 -6.83
C THR A 73 -1.16 20.44 -6.96
N TYR A 74 -1.63 19.87 -5.85
CA TYR A 74 -2.76 18.95 -5.84
C TYR A 74 -4.10 19.63 -6.15
N SER A 75 -4.21 20.95 -5.92
CA SER A 75 -5.37 21.75 -6.29
C SER A 75 -5.29 22.30 -7.73
N PHE A 76 -4.30 21.88 -8.53
CA PHE A 76 -4.11 22.32 -9.91
C PHE A 76 -4.65 21.26 -10.90
N PRO A 77 -5.75 21.51 -11.64
CA PRO A 77 -6.38 20.48 -12.47
C PRO A 77 -5.47 19.80 -13.51
N PRO A 78 -4.55 20.51 -14.21
CA PRO A 78 -3.61 19.87 -15.13
C PRO A 78 -2.64 18.87 -14.47
N PHE A 79 -2.49 18.90 -13.14
CA PHE A 79 -1.62 17.95 -12.42
C PHE A 79 -2.08 16.49 -12.56
N PHE A 80 -3.38 16.25 -12.73
CA PHE A 80 -3.99 14.93 -12.91
C PHE A 80 -4.01 14.45 -14.37
N THR A 81 -3.46 15.23 -15.30
CA THR A 81 -3.38 14.87 -16.72
C THR A 81 -1.93 14.86 -17.15
N LEU A 82 -1.48 13.76 -17.75
CA LEU A 82 -0.09 13.61 -18.16
C LEU A 82 0.29 14.71 -19.18
N GLN A 83 1.36 15.45 -18.88
CA GLN A 83 1.75 16.58 -19.71
C GLN A 83 2.43 16.10 -21.01
N PRO A 84 2.10 16.67 -22.18
CA PRO A 84 2.70 16.26 -23.46
C PRO A 84 4.16 16.72 -23.60
N ASN A 85 4.49 17.86 -23.02
CA ASN A 85 5.85 18.40 -23.03
C ASN A 85 6.76 17.63 -22.06
N THR A 86 7.92 17.15 -22.52
CA THR A 86 8.83 16.32 -21.72
C THR A 86 9.34 17.03 -20.46
N THR A 87 9.72 18.32 -20.55
CA THR A 87 10.22 19.10 -19.41
C THR A 87 9.12 19.30 -18.37
N THR A 88 7.91 19.67 -18.81
CA THR A 88 6.76 19.84 -17.91
C THR A 88 6.35 18.51 -17.29
N ARG A 89 6.40 17.42 -18.05
CA ARG A 89 6.12 16.05 -17.57
C ARG A 89 7.14 15.60 -16.54
N LEU A 90 8.42 15.90 -16.72
CA LEU A 90 9.45 15.62 -15.72
C LEU A 90 9.15 16.34 -14.40
N ALA A 91 8.85 17.64 -14.46
CA ALA A 91 8.47 18.40 -13.27
C ALA A 91 7.18 17.87 -12.61
N GLN A 92 6.22 17.41 -13.43
CA GLN A 92 5.01 16.73 -12.94
C GLN A 92 5.35 15.42 -12.22
N PHE A 93 6.24 14.59 -12.77
CA PHE A 93 6.66 13.33 -12.13
C PHE A 93 7.40 13.56 -10.82
N GLN A 94 8.26 14.58 -10.74
CA GLN A 94 8.91 14.96 -9.49
C GLN A 94 7.88 15.33 -8.41
N LYS A 95 6.87 16.12 -8.77
CA LYS A 95 5.78 16.51 -7.85
C LYS A 95 4.93 15.31 -7.42
N TRP A 96 4.60 14.42 -8.34
CA TRP A 96 3.89 13.18 -8.01
C TRP A 96 4.71 12.27 -7.11
N SER A 97 5.99 12.07 -7.40
CA SER A 97 6.90 11.27 -6.57
C SER A 97 6.99 11.83 -5.15
N ALA A 98 7.14 13.14 -5.00
CA ALA A 98 7.15 13.79 -3.69
C ALA A 98 5.82 13.61 -2.93
N LEU A 99 4.69 13.77 -3.62
CA LEU A 99 3.35 13.55 -3.03
C LEU A 99 3.16 12.10 -2.59
N ILE A 100 3.49 11.13 -3.44
CA ILE A 100 3.36 9.69 -3.14
C ILE A 100 4.21 9.33 -1.92
N GLN A 101 5.47 9.77 -1.88
CA GLN A 101 6.35 9.54 -0.73
C GLN A 101 5.81 10.17 0.56
N ALA A 102 5.35 11.42 0.50
CA ALA A 102 4.78 12.11 1.67
C ALA A 102 3.51 11.42 2.18
N TRP A 103 2.63 11.01 1.27
CA TRP A 103 1.40 10.28 1.60
C TRP A 103 1.70 8.94 2.25
N CYS A 104 2.61 8.17 1.65
CA CYS A 104 3.02 6.86 2.15
C CYS A 104 3.71 6.98 3.52
N ARG A 105 4.58 7.97 3.71
CA ARG A 105 5.21 8.25 5.01
C ARG A 105 4.17 8.59 6.08
N HIS A 106 3.19 9.44 5.75
CA HIS A 106 2.17 9.88 6.69
C HIS A 106 1.29 8.73 7.19
N HIS A 107 0.91 7.82 6.30
CA HIS A 107 0.05 6.67 6.61
C HIS A 107 0.84 5.40 6.94
N ARG A 108 2.19 5.47 6.96
CA ARG A 108 3.11 4.33 7.07
C ARG A 108 2.80 3.17 6.11
N ILE A 109 2.51 3.52 4.86
CA ILE A 109 2.24 2.57 3.77
C ILE A 109 3.54 2.32 3.02
N TYR A 110 4.19 1.17 3.24
CA TYR A 110 5.41 0.81 2.52
C TYR A 110 5.13 0.13 1.18
N ARG A 111 4.00 -0.57 1.07
CA ARG A 111 3.51 -1.23 -0.17
C ARG A 111 2.27 -0.53 -0.68
N LEU A 112 2.35 0.02 -1.89
CA LEU A 112 1.25 0.71 -2.54
C LEU A 112 0.64 -0.18 -3.62
N SER A 113 -0.60 -0.63 -3.41
CA SER A 113 -1.43 -1.22 -4.46
C SER A 113 -2.05 -0.11 -5.30
N LEU A 114 -1.72 -0.04 -6.59
CA LEU A 114 -2.25 1.00 -7.47
C LEU A 114 -3.75 0.85 -7.73
N ILE A 115 -4.26 -0.38 -7.66
CA ILE A 115 -5.69 -0.66 -7.87
C ILE A 115 -6.52 -0.09 -6.72
N ASP A 116 -6.01 -0.17 -5.49
CA ASP A 116 -6.70 0.40 -4.34
C ASP A 116 -6.46 1.91 -4.24
N ALA A 117 -5.26 2.36 -4.64
CA ALA A 117 -4.87 3.75 -4.55
C ALA A 117 -5.63 4.68 -5.52
N ILE A 118 -6.14 4.17 -6.66
CA ILE A 118 -6.88 5.01 -7.63
C ILE A 118 -8.17 5.60 -7.05
N ASP A 119 -8.81 4.91 -6.12
CA ASP A 119 -10.02 5.38 -5.44
C ASP A 119 -9.70 6.15 -4.16
N SER A 120 -8.44 6.12 -3.72
CA SER A 120 -7.97 6.85 -2.55
C SER A 120 -7.74 8.34 -2.85
N PRO A 121 -7.71 9.20 -1.81
CA PRO A 121 -7.36 10.62 -1.95
C PRO A 121 -5.98 10.88 -2.56
N LEU A 122 -5.09 9.88 -2.62
CA LEU A 122 -3.78 10.03 -3.25
C LEU A 122 -3.90 10.35 -4.75
N PHE A 123 -4.74 9.60 -5.47
CA PHE A 123 -4.91 9.74 -6.93
C PHE A 123 -6.25 10.35 -7.34
N HIS A 124 -7.21 10.47 -6.42
CA HIS A 124 -8.52 11.06 -6.68
C HIS A 124 -8.77 12.29 -5.80
N ASN A 125 -8.82 13.46 -6.44
CA ASN A 125 -9.26 14.70 -5.82
C ASN A 125 -10.76 14.89 -6.07
N SER A 126 -11.57 14.67 -5.04
CA SER A 126 -13.03 14.80 -5.09
C SER A 126 -13.50 16.25 -5.23
N GLU A 127 -12.77 17.22 -4.69
CA GLU A 127 -13.09 18.65 -4.78
C GLU A 127 -12.94 19.16 -6.22
N LEU A 128 -11.88 18.74 -6.91
CA LEU A 128 -11.66 19.06 -8.32
C LEU A 128 -12.41 18.14 -9.28
N ARG A 129 -12.97 17.03 -8.78
CA ARG A 129 -13.50 15.91 -9.59
C ARG A 129 -12.49 15.44 -10.64
N LYS A 130 -11.23 15.35 -10.23
CA LYS A 130 -10.11 14.90 -11.07
C LYS A 130 -9.45 13.69 -10.44
N ARG A 131 -9.10 12.71 -11.28
CA ARG A 131 -8.37 11.53 -10.87
C ARG A 131 -7.25 11.22 -11.85
N LEU A 132 -6.15 10.68 -11.35
CA LEU A 132 -5.09 10.12 -12.18
C LEU A 132 -5.54 8.74 -12.66
N SER A 133 -5.37 8.45 -13.96
CA SER A 133 -5.71 7.12 -14.48
C SER A 133 -4.75 6.05 -13.93
N LEU A 134 -5.19 4.79 -13.87
CA LEU A 134 -4.32 3.69 -13.45
C LEU A 134 -3.08 3.56 -14.35
N ALA A 135 -3.23 3.82 -15.66
CA ALA A 135 -2.13 3.80 -16.61
C ALA A 135 -1.11 4.92 -16.34
N ASP A 136 -1.58 6.13 -16.03
CA ASP A 136 -0.71 7.25 -15.70
C ASP A 136 -0.03 7.04 -14.33
N ALA A 137 -0.76 6.52 -13.34
CA ALA A 137 -0.20 6.16 -12.04
C ALA A 137 0.93 5.12 -12.17
N ARG A 138 0.72 4.08 -13.01
CA ARG A 138 1.78 3.11 -13.36
C ARG A 138 2.98 3.79 -14.01
N THR A 139 2.74 4.74 -14.91
CA THR A 139 3.82 5.49 -15.59
C THR A 139 4.63 6.33 -14.60
N VAL A 140 3.97 6.96 -13.63
CA VAL A 140 4.62 7.71 -12.54
C VAL A 140 5.48 6.78 -11.68
N VAL A 141 4.93 5.64 -11.23
CA VAL A 141 5.69 4.68 -10.41
C VAL A 141 6.83 4.06 -11.21
N ASP A 142 6.62 3.73 -12.49
CA ASP A 142 7.68 3.28 -13.40
C ASP A 142 8.81 4.32 -13.52
N TRP A 143 8.48 5.61 -13.49
CA TRP A 143 9.49 6.65 -13.45
C TRP A 143 10.21 6.69 -12.08
N MET A 144 9.50 6.51 -10.96
CA MET A 144 10.11 6.45 -9.62
C MET A 144 11.07 5.26 -9.41
N VAL A 145 10.81 4.14 -10.09
CA VAL A 145 11.68 2.95 -10.06
C VAL A 145 13.02 3.22 -10.75
N ARG A 146 13.07 4.15 -11.71
CA ARG A 146 14.31 4.48 -12.44
C ARG A 146 15.29 5.20 -11.52
N GLY A 147 16.58 4.88 -11.69
CA GLY A 147 17.65 5.51 -10.92
C GLY A 147 18.06 6.89 -11.42
N GLU A 148 18.09 7.11 -12.74
CA GLU A 148 18.36 8.42 -13.31
C GLU A 148 17.07 9.28 -13.28
N GLY A 149 17.11 10.41 -12.57
CA GLY A 149 15.98 11.33 -12.41
C GLY A 149 14.90 10.89 -11.40
N GLY A 150 14.52 9.60 -11.38
CA GLY A 150 13.49 9.03 -10.50
C GLY A 150 13.93 8.70 -9.08
N GLY A 151 15.25 8.62 -8.85
CA GLY A 151 15.85 8.51 -7.52
C GLY A 151 15.71 7.14 -6.84
N ARG A 152 15.33 6.06 -7.58
CA ARG A 152 15.07 4.72 -6.99
C ARG A 152 14.11 4.79 -5.80
N ARG A 153 13.06 5.61 -5.93
CA ARG A 153 12.07 5.85 -4.87
C ARG A 153 10.92 4.82 -4.87
N ALA A 154 10.95 3.83 -5.76
CA ALA A 154 10.03 2.72 -5.76
C ALA A 154 10.69 1.42 -6.27
N GLU A 155 10.10 0.27 -5.94
CA GLU A 155 10.49 -1.06 -6.44
C GLU A 155 9.21 -1.88 -6.69
N TRP A 156 8.98 -2.37 -7.92
CA TRP A 156 7.81 -3.19 -8.21
C TRP A 156 7.86 -4.55 -7.51
N VAL A 157 6.77 -4.93 -6.86
CA VAL A 157 6.60 -6.27 -6.26
C VAL A 157 6.06 -7.22 -7.31
N GLY A 158 6.72 -8.36 -7.51
CA GLY A 158 6.27 -9.37 -8.49
C GLY A 158 6.45 -8.95 -9.95
N ALA A 159 7.39 -8.05 -10.24
CA ALA A 159 7.70 -7.62 -11.60
C ALA A 159 8.04 -8.81 -12.52
N GLU A 160 8.67 -9.86 -11.97
CA GLU A 160 9.02 -11.09 -12.68
C GLU A 160 7.78 -11.88 -13.15
N SER A 161 6.67 -11.77 -12.42
CA SER A 161 5.38 -12.36 -12.79
C SER A 161 4.58 -11.50 -13.77
N GLY A 162 5.18 -10.41 -14.30
CA GLY A 162 4.55 -9.49 -15.25
C GLY A 162 3.54 -8.51 -14.63
N GLY A 163 3.31 -8.59 -13.32
CA GLY A 163 2.35 -7.75 -12.61
C GLY A 163 2.95 -6.44 -12.12
N LYS A 164 2.52 -5.30 -12.66
CA LYS A 164 2.78 -3.95 -12.12
C LYS A 164 1.57 -3.40 -11.38
N ALA A 165 1.17 -4.12 -10.32
CA ALA A 165 0.01 -3.78 -9.51
C ALA A 165 0.41 -3.18 -8.16
N VAL A 166 1.45 -3.74 -7.53
CA VAL A 166 1.92 -3.35 -6.20
C VAL A 166 3.39 -2.92 -6.29
N ALA A 167 3.73 -1.80 -5.67
CA ALA A 167 5.10 -1.31 -5.57
C ALA A 167 5.47 -0.98 -4.13
N TRP A 168 6.71 -1.28 -3.77
CA TRP A 168 7.35 -0.65 -2.62
C TRP A 168 7.55 0.84 -2.90
N ILE A 169 7.28 1.68 -1.90
CA ILE A 169 7.50 3.11 -1.95
C ILE A 169 8.53 3.51 -0.89
N TRP A 170 9.62 4.13 -1.35
CA TRP A 170 10.77 4.48 -0.52
C TRP A 170 10.85 5.98 -0.27
N TRP A 171 10.18 6.48 0.79
CA TRP A 171 10.45 7.85 1.29
C TRP A 171 11.82 7.97 1.95
N ARG A 172 12.32 6.84 2.46
CA ARG A 172 13.73 6.58 2.73
C ARG A 172 14.07 5.24 2.09
N THR A 173 15.19 5.16 1.38
CA THR A 173 15.63 3.90 0.75
C THR A 173 16.17 2.92 1.80
N PRO A 174 16.21 1.62 1.50
CA PRO A 174 16.85 0.65 2.40
C PRO A 174 18.30 1.00 2.75
N GLU A 175 19.03 1.65 1.84
CA GLU A 175 20.39 2.14 2.10
C GLU A 175 20.44 3.34 3.06
N GLU A 176 19.46 4.24 2.96
CA GLU A 176 19.31 5.37 3.89
C GLU A 176 18.91 4.85 5.28
N TRP A 177 17.96 3.93 5.36
CA TRP A 177 17.57 3.25 6.61
C TRP A 177 18.71 2.47 7.25
N ALA A 178 19.51 1.77 6.44
CA ALA A 178 20.72 1.10 6.91
C ALA A 178 21.70 2.07 7.59
N GLY A 179 21.83 3.29 7.08
CA GLY A 179 22.62 4.36 7.71
C GLY A 179 22.04 4.71 9.09
N VAL A 180 20.75 5.01 9.15
CA VAL A 180 20.05 5.38 10.40
C VAL A 180 20.17 4.28 11.47
N LEU A 181 20.01 3.02 11.08
CA LEU A 181 20.16 1.87 11.99
C LEU A 181 21.60 1.75 12.49
N ALA A 182 22.59 1.91 11.61
CA ALA A 182 24.00 1.83 11.99
C ALA A 182 24.40 2.99 12.93
N ASP A 183 23.91 4.19 12.66
CA ASP A 183 24.18 5.38 13.48
C ASP A 183 23.58 5.20 14.89
N TRP A 184 22.33 4.72 14.98
CA TRP A 184 21.68 4.44 16.27
C TRP A 184 22.41 3.36 17.09
N VAL A 185 22.86 2.27 16.46
CA VAL A 185 23.62 1.22 17.16
C VAL A 185 24.95 1.74 17.70
N GLU A 186 25.61 2.65 16.97
CA GLU A 186 26.83 3.30 17.43
C GLU A 186 26.58 4.23 18.60
N GLU A 187 25.57 5.09 18.50
CA GLU A 187 25.18 6.04 19.56
C GLU A 187 24.77 5.34 20.86
N THR A 188 24.15 4.17 20.76
CA THR A 188 23.71 3.38 21.92
C THR A 188 24.74 2.36 22.41
N ALA A 189 25.91 2.29 21.78
CA ALA A 189 26.97 1.32 22.08
C ALA A 189 26.50 -0.16 22.07
N GLN A 190 25.55 -0.51 21.20
CA GLN A 190 24.98 -1.86 21.10
C GLN A 190 25.71 -2.75 20.07
N LYS A 191 26.89 -2.33 19.60
CA LYS A 191 27.75 -3.16 18.74
C LYS A 191 28.11 -4.47 19.43
N ASN A 192 28.31 -5.51 18.62
CA ASN A 192 28.64 -6.87 19.05
C ASN A 192 27.58 -7.58 19.91
N THR A 193 26.43 -6.96 20.15
CA THR A 193 25.27 -7.57 20.80
C THR A 193 24.28 -8.05 19.74
N VAL A 194 23.56 -9.14 20.04
CA VAL A 194 22.47 -9.63 19.19
C VAL A 194 21.18 -8.93 19.63
N LEU A 195 20.51 -8.29 18.68
CA LEU A 195 19.19 -7.67 18.86
C LEU A 195 18.17 -8.41 17.99
N THR A 196 16.96 -8.58 18.48
CA THR A 196 15.83 -9.10 17.72
C THR A 196 15.20 -8.00 16.87
N PHE A 197 14.49 -8.40 15.81
CA PHE A 197 13.73 -7.44 15.00
C PHE A 197 12.65 -6.73 15.84
N TYR A 198 12.06 -7.44 16.79
CA TYR A 198 11.08 -6.89 17.73
C TYR A 198 11.70 -5.78 18.59
N GLU A 199 12.89 -5.98 19.16
CA GLU A 199 13.58 -4.94 19.94
C GLU A 199 13.89 -3.69 19.10
N LEU A 200 14.20 -3.85 17.81
CA LEU A 200 14.45 -2.72 16.92
C LEU A 200 13.15 -1.95 16.59
N MET A 201 12.06 -2.64 16.27
CA MET A 201 10.83 -2.00 15.80
C MET A 201 9.90 -1.58 16.93
N GLU A 202 9.90 -2.30 18.05
CA GLU A 202 8.92 -2.18 19.13
C GLU A 202 9.58 -2.01 20.51
N GLY A 203 10.92 -2.00 20.59
CA GLY A 203 11.63 -1.80 21.84
C GLY A 203 11.43 -0.41 22.44
N GLU A 204 11.42 -0.34 23.78
CA GLU A 204 11.26 0.93 24.52
C GLU A 204 12.37 1.94 24.20
N VAL A 205 13.59 1.44 23.96
CA VAL A 205 14.75 2.26 23.60
C VAL A 205 14.67 2.86 22.19
N THR A 206 13.79 2.32 21.33
CA THR A 206 13.63 2.78 19.95
C THR A 206 12.42 3.68 19.75
N VAL A 207 11.57 3.92 20.76
CA VAL A 207 10.33 4.72 20.62
C VAL A 207 10.56 6.11 20.02
N SER A 208 11.70 6.75 20.32
CA SER A 208 12.07 8.06 19.78
C SER A 208 12.69 8.01 18.38
N GLN A 209 12.94 6.82 17.85
CA GLN A 209 13.59 6.60 16.58
C GLN A 209 12.58 6.53 15.43
N GLU A 210 12.99 7.00 14.25
CA GLU A 210 12.10 7.04 13.09
C GLU A 210 11.78 5.66 12.50
N PHE A 211 12.60 4.65 12.77
CA PHE A 211 12.38 3.26 12.35
C PHE A 211 11.44 2.50 13.30
N HIS A 212 10.99 3.11 14.40
CA HIS A 212 10.05 2.48 15.33
C HIS A 212 8.68 2.26 14.67
N GLY A 213 8.20 1.02 14.73
CA GLY A 213 6.99 0.55 14.06
C GLY A 213 7.10 0.57 12.53
N MET A 214 8.32 0.40 11.99
CA MET A 214 8.50 0.19 10.55
C MET A 214 8.05 -1.21 10.12
N ASP A 215 7.80 -1.39 8.82
CA ASP A 215 7.45 -2.69 8.26
C ASP A 215 8.63 -3.69 8.37
N PRO A 216 8.41 -4.94 8.85
CA PRO A 216 9.47 -5.92 9.06
C PRO A 216 10.27 -6.26 7.81
N ASP A 217 9.63 -6.29 6.63
CA ASP A 217 10.32 -6.57 5.38
C ASP A 217 11.22 -5.39 4.96
N VAL A 218 10.83 -4.17 5.31
CA VAL A 218 11.66 -2.97 5.09
C VAL A 218 12.85 -2.97 6.03
N LEU A 219 12.66 -3.37 7.28
CA LEU A 219 13.77 -3.60 8.21
C LEU A 219 14.71 -4.67 7.66
N ALA A 220 14.19 -5.83 7.24
CA ALA A 220 14.97 -6.91 6.65
C ALA A 220 15.77 -6.46 5.42
N LYS A 221 15.14 -5.71 4.50
CA LYS A 221 15.82 -5.13 3.31
C LYS A 221 16.94 -4.18 3.73
N SER A 222 16.71 -3.34 4.73
CA SER A 222 17.69 -2.36 5.23
C SER A 222 18.87 -3.04 5.92
N LEU A 223 18.62 -4.03 6.77
CA LEU A 223 19.66 -4.83 7.41
C LEU A 223 20.48 -5.63 6.40
N ASN A 224 19.85 -6.16 5.34
CA ASN A 224 20.56 -6.83 4.26
C ASN A 224 21.58 -5.91 3.55
N VAL A 225 21.35 -4.58 3.52
CA VAL A 225 22.36 -3.63 3.02
C VAL A 225 23.58 -3.61 3.96
N LEU A 226 23.38 -3.62 5.28
CA LEU A 226 24.48 -3.68 6.25
C LEU A 226 25.22 -5.02 6.19
N VAL A 227 24.50 -6.13 5.99
CA VAL A 227 25.10 -7.46 5.80
C VAL A 227 26.02 -7.48 4.58
N LYS A 228 25.55 -6.97 3.44
CA LYS A 228 26.38 -6.86 2.22
C LYS A 228 27.60 -5.95 2.40
N ARG A 229 27.54 -4.99 3.32
CA ARG A 229 28.65 -4.11 3.68
C ARG A 229 29.58 -4.71 4.76
N GLY A 230 29.27 -5.90 5.27
CA GLY A 230 30.02 -6.55 6.35
C GLY A 230 29.87 -5.90 7.72
N LYS A 231 28.85 -5.06 7.92
CA LYS A 231 28.60 -4.32 9.18
C LYS A 231 27.55 -4.97 10.07
N ALA A 232 26.83 -5.96 9.57
CA ALA A 232 25.84 -6.69 10.35
C ALA A 232 25.75 -8.14 9.86
N GLN A 233 25.13 -8.99 10.67
CA GLN A 233 24.77 -10.36 10.32
C GLN A 233 23.38 -10.66 10.86
N VAL A 234 22.48 -11.13 10.00
CA VAL A 234 21.12 -11.53 10.38
C VAL A 234 21.11 -13.04 10.68
N PHE A 235 20.37 -13.45 11.70
CA PHE A 235 20.22 -14.82 12.19
C PHE A 235 18.73 -15.18 12.36
N GLY A 236 18.45 -16.48 12.46
CA GLY A 236 17.12 -16.98 12.84
C GLY A 236 16.25 -17.44 11.66
N SER A 237 15.07 -17.95 12.00
CA SER A 237 13.99 -18.34 11.08
C SER A 237 12.89 -17.28 11.07
N GLU A 238 11.91 -17.41 10.18
CA GLU A 238 10.84 -16.42 9.91
C GLU A 238 10.15 -15.89 11.19
N ASP A 239 9.99 -16.73 12.23
CA ASP A 239 9.34 -16.35 13.50
C ASP A 239 10.29 -15.74 14.56
N SER A 240 11.61 -15.87 14.41
CA SER A 240 12.59 -15.44 15.43
C SER A 240 13.86 -14.89 14.79
N GLN A 241 13.71 -13.76 14.08
CA GLN A 241 14.82 -13.08 13.42
C GLN A 241 15.60 -12.18 14.38
N GLY A 242 16.92 -12.32 14.36
CA GLY A 242 17.86 -11.50 15.09
C GLY A 242 18.93 -10.92 14.19
N VAL A 243 19.65 -9.91 14.67
CA VAL A 243 20.75 -9.26 13.97
C VAL A 243 21.85 -8.91 14.96
N LYS A 244 23.10 -9.13 14.56
CA LYS A 244 24.30 -8.65 15.25
C LYS A 244 24.95 -7.59 14.39
N PHE A 245 25.29 -6.46 14.99
CA PHE A 245 26.05 -5.39 14.35
C PHE A 245 27.54 -5.48 14.75
N PHE A 246 28.43 -5.07 13.85
CA PHE A 246 29.89 -5.10 14.04
C PHE A 246 30.49 -3.70 14.10
#